data_AF-A0A0K8TYH6-F1
#
_entry.id   AF-A0A0K8TYH6-F1
#
_cell.length_a   1.000
_cell.length_b   1.000
_cell.length_c   1.000
_cell.angle_alpha   90.00
_cell.angle_beta   90.00
_cell.angle_gamma   90.00
#
_symmetry.space_group_name_H-M   'P 1'
#
loop_
_entity.id
_entity.type
_entity.pdbx_description
1 polymer ?
#
loop_
_entity_poly.entity_id
_entity_poly.type
_entity_poly.pdbx_seq_one_letter_code
_entity_poly.pdbx_strand_id
1 'polypeptide(L)'
;LLFMRRFPVMFTGDTGVGKSVLAISVLKKLSKGNVVPVLLNFSAQTGSLRTQEMVEAQLEKRKRTQLSAPFGKMVIVFIDDVNMPKLDTYGSQPAIELLRQFLDFKGLYDREKLFWKEIL
;
A
#
# COMPACT_ATOMS: atom_id res chain seq x y z
N LEU A 1 -7.01 16.34 7.30
CA LEU A 1 -8.07 16.56 6.28
C LEU A 1 -8.03 15.51 5.17
N LEU A 2 -6.91 15.34 4.44
CA LEU A 2 -6.81 14.35 3.34
C LEU A 2 -7.03 12.89 3.77
N PHE A 3 -6.40 12.46 4.87
CA PHE A 3 -6.59 11.11 5.43
C PHE A 3 -8.04 10.83 5.85
N MET A 4 -8.73 11.83 6.44
CA MET A 4 -10.13 11.68 6.84
C MET A 4 -11.07 11.51 5.64
N ARG A 5 -10.69 12.05 4.48
CA ARG A 5 -11.43 11.90 3.22
C ARG A 5 -10.96 10.71 2.38
N ARG A 6 -10.06 9.87 2.91
CA ARG A 6 -9.51 8.67 2.26
C ARG A 6 -8.87 8.93 0.89
N PHE A 7 -8.27 10.12 0.72
CA PHE A 7 -7.52 10.43 -0.49
C PHE A 7 -6.09 9.89 -0.39
N PRO A 8 -5.62 9.11 -1.37
CA PRO A 8 -4.20 8.77 -1.52
C PRO A 8 -3.36 10.05 -1.69
N VAL A 9 -2.17 10.06 -1.12
CA VAL A 9 -1.26 11.22 -1.19
C VAL A 9 0.13 10.74 -1.60
N MET A 10 0.71 11.42 -2.58
CA MET A 10 2.12 11.32 -2.93
C MET A 10 2.77 12.66 -2.61
N PHE A 11 3.95 12.64 -1.99
CA PHE A 11 4.72 13.85 -1.73
C PHE A 11 6.17 13.61 -2.17
N THR A 12 6.71 14.58 -2.90
CA THR A 12 8.03 14.52 -3.52
C THR A 12 8.98 15.52 -2.85
N GLY A 13 10.28 15.33 -3.06
CA GLY A 13 11.33 16.21 -2.53
C GLY A 13 12.66 15.48 -2.43
N ASP A 14 13.73 16.20 -2.12
CA ASP A 14 15.08 15.64 -2.10
C ASP A 14 15.29 14.61 -0.98
N THR A 15 16.23 13.69 -1.20
CA THR A 15 16.63 12.72 -0.17
C THR A 15 17.23 13.45 1.03
N GLY A 16 16.94 12.98 2.25
CA GLY A 16 17.50 13.55 3.48
C GLY A 16 16.74 14.74 4.08
N VAL A 17 15.67 15.23 3.45
CA VAL A 17 14.88 16.38 3.97
C VAL A 17 13.85 16.01 5.06
N GLY A 18 13.94 14.82 5.64
CA GLY A 18 13.08 14.39 6.76
C GLY A 18 11.67 13.91 6.37
N LYS A 19 11.39 13.72 5.08
CA LYS A 19 10.12 13.19 4.52
C LYS A 19 9.59 11.96 5.27
N SER A 20 10.41 10.93 5.38
CA SER A 20 10.06 9.65 6.00
C SER A 20 9.78 9.82 7.50
N VAL A 21 10.62 10.60 8.19
CA VAL A 21 10.47 10.89 9.64
C VAL A 21 9.14 11.60 9.90
N LEU A 22 8.78 12.59 9.07
CA LEU A 22 7.51 13.30 9.18
C LEU A 22 6.32 12.38 8.94
N ALA A 23 6.33 11.59 7.88
CA ALA A 23 5.25 10.65 7.55
C ALA A 23 5.05 9.63 8.68
N ILE A 24 6.12 9.02 9.16
CA ILE A 24 6.09 8.07 10.27
C ILE A 24 5.57 8.73 11.56
N SER A 25 5.98 9.97 11.85
CA SER A 25 5.48 10.73 13.00
C SER A 25 3.97 10.96 12.94
N VAL A 26 3.44 11.31 11.75
CA VAL A 26 1.99 11.47 11.52
C VAL A 26 1.27 10.14 11.69
N LEU A 27 1.77 9.06 11.08
CA LEU A 27 1.18 7.72 11.19
C LEU A 27 1.14 7.22 12.64
N LYS A 28 2.19 7.46 13.43
CA LYS A 28 2.24 7.16 14.87
C LYS A 28 1.19 7.93 15.67
N LYS A 29 0.84 9.15 15.27
CA LYS A 29 -0.24 9.91 15.92
C LYS A 29 -1.60 9.31 15.54
N LEU A 30 -1.81 8.98 14.27
CA LEU A 30 -3.05 8.39 13.78
C LEU A 30 -3.29 6.99 14.36
N SER A 31 -2.23 6.21 14.60
CA SER A 31 -2.33 4.85 15.13
C SER A 31 -2.87 4.79 16.56
N LYS A 32 -2.88 5.91 17.29
CA LYS A 32 -3.54 6.01 18.60
C LYS A 32 -5.07 5.99 18.50
N GLY A 33 -5.62 6.24 17.31
CA GLY A 33 -7.05 6.18 17.04
C GLY A 33 -7.46 4.85 16.39
N ASN A 34 -8.09 4.95 15.22
CA ASN A 34 -8.58 3.79 14.47
C ASN A 34 -7.68 3.42 13.27
N VAL A 35 -6.51 4.04 13.12
CA VAL A 35 -5.62 3.76 11.98
C VAL A 35 -4.65 2.62 12.31
N VAL A 36 -4.45 1.72 11.36
CA VAL A 36 -3.40 0.69 11.36
C VAL A 36 -2.39 1.09 10.28
N PRO A 37 -1.24 1.68 10.66
CA PRO A 37 -0.23 2.07 9.70
C PRO A 37 0.59 0.86 9.24
N VAL A 38 0.86 0.78 7.95
CA VAL A 38 1.66 -0.26 7.31
C VAL A 38 2.81 0.41 6.60
N LEU A 39 4.04 0.11 7.00
CA LEU A 39 5.24 0.66 6.39
C LEU A 39 5.79 -0.35 5.39
N LEU A 40 5.78 0.00 4.11
CA LEU A 40 6.39 -0.78 3.04
C LEU A 40 7.71 -0.14 2.63
N ASN A 41 8.80 -0.86 2.90
CA ASN A 41 10.12 -0.47 2.44
C ASN A 41 10.39 -1.19 1.12
N PHE A 42 10.30 -0.45 0.03
CA PHE A 42 10.68 -0.96 -1.28
C PHE A 42 12.19 -1.09 -1.38
N SER A 43 12.62 -2.03 -2.19
CA SER A 43 14.01 -2.27 -2.55
C SER A 43 14.08 -2.70 -4.01
N ALA A 44 15.28 -2.79 -4.57
CA ALA A 44 15.48 -3.31 -5.93
C ALA A 44 14.94 -4.74 -6.13
N GLN A 45 14.73 -5.49 -5.05
CA GLN A 45 14.20 -6.87 -5.06
C GLN A 45 12.69 -6.93 -4.78
N THR A 46 12.03 -5.80 -4.51
CA THR A 46 10.60 -5.78 -4.22
C THR A 46 9.80 -5.88 -5.52
N GLY A 47 9.27 -7.07 -5.81
CA GLY A 47 8.38 -7.32 -6.93
C GLY A 47 6.89 -7.18 -6.59
N SER A 48 6.02 -7.25 -7.60
CA SER A 48 4.57 -7.09 -7.43
C SER A 48 3.96 -8.14 -6.49
N LEU A 49 4.43 -9.39 -6.53
CA LEU A 49 3.92 -10.44 -5.64
C LEU A 49 4.14 -10.09 -4.16
N ARG A 50 5.37 -9.70 -3.82
CA ARG A 50 5.73 -9.29 -2.45
C ARG A 50 4.92 -8.06 -2.01
N THR A 51 4.76 -7.07 -2.88
CA THR A 51 3.91 -5.89 -2.59
C THR A 51 2.47 -6.32 -2.29
N GLN A 52 1.92 -7.23 -3.09
CA GLN A 52 0.57 -7.75 -2.89
C GLN A 52 0.42 -8.47 -1.54
N GLU A 53 1.34 -9.39 -1.23
CA GLU A 53 1.36 -10.13 0.03
C GLU A 53 1.45 -9.19 1.24
N MET A 54 2.31 -8.18 1.18
CA MET A 54 2.48 -7.23 2.28
C MET A 54 1.22 -6.38 2.52
N VAL A 55 0.47 -6.02 1.47
CA VAL A 55 -0.80 -5.30 1.59
C VAL A 55 -1.89 -6.22 2.12
N GLU A 56 -2.04 -7.41 1.52
CA GLU A 56 -3.08 -8.37 1.92
C GLU A 56 -2.89 -8.89 3.35
N ALA A 57 -1.65 -9.03 3.83
CA ALA A 57 -1.34 -9.44 5.20
C ALA A 57 -1.90 -8.51 6.29
N GLN A 58 -2.31 -7.29 5.91
CA GLN A 58 -2.84 -6.27 6.83
C GLN A 58 -4.37 -6.18 6.76
N LEU A 59 -4.99 -6.99 5.88
CA LEU A 59 -6.42 -7.02 5.66
C LEU A 59 -7.03 -8.32 6.19
N GLU A 60 -8.27 -8.23 6.65
CA GLU A 60 -9.08 -9.37 7.05
C GLU A 60 -9.96 -9.82 5.90
N LYS A 61 -10.09 -11.14 5.74
CA LYS A 61 -11.03 -11.72 4.80
C LYS A 61 -12.46 -11.60 5.32
N ARG A 62 -13.32 -10.92 4.58
CA ARG A 62 -14.77 -10.83 4.86
C ARG A 62 -15.58 -11.89 4.13
N LYS A 63 -15.25 -12.11 2.86
CA LYS A 63 -15.82 -13.16 1.99
C LYS A 63 -14.72 -13.74 1.11
N ARG A 64 -15.04 -14.73 0.27
CA ARG A 64 -14.07 -15.28 -0.70
C ARG A 64 -13.43 -14.19 -1.56
N THR A 65 -14.22 -13.22 -1.99
CA THR A 65 -13.83 -12.15 -2.93
C THR A 65 -13.69 -10.78 -2.28
N GLN A 66 -13.72 -10.70 -0.94
CA GLN A 66 -13.72 -9.42 -0.22
C GLN A 66 -12.71 -9.44 0.92
N LEU A 67 -11.80 -8.47 0.89
CA LEU A 67 -10.87 -8.13 1.95
C LEU A 67 -11.27 -6.77 2.53
N SER A 68 -10.95 -6.51 3.79
CA SER A 68 -11.18 -5.20 4.40
C SER A 68 -10.20 -4.95 5.52
N ALA A 69 -10.08 -3.70 5.95
CA ALA A 69 -9.41 -3.40 7.21
C ALA A 69 -10.03 -4.19 8.39
N PRO A 70 -9.27 -4.41 9.48
CA PRO A 70 -9.81 -4.94 10.72
C PRO A 70 -11.03 -4.16 11.20
N PHE A 71 -11.94 -4.84 11.92
CA PHE A 71 -13.23 -4.24 12.28
C PHE A 71 -13.05 -2.90 13.03
N GLY A 72 -13.72 -1.85 12.55
CA GLY A 72 -13.64 -0.51 13.12
C GLY A 72 -12.30 0.21 12.91
N LYS A 73 -11.39 -0.35 12.10
CA LYS A 73 -10.08 0.22 11.79
C LYS A 73 -9.99 0.67 10.33
N MET A 74 -8.98 1.51 10.06
CA MET A 74 -8.58 1.94 8.72
C MET A 74 -7.12 1.59 8.52
N VAL A 75 -6.80 0.85 7.46
CA VAL A 75 -5.40 0.57 7.10
C VAL A 75 -4.86 1.71 6.25
N ILE A 76 -3.69 2.24 6.61
CA ILE A 76 -2.95 3.21 5.79
C ILE A 76 -1.61 2.61 5.44
N VAL A 77 -1.38 2.42 4.14
CA VAL A 77 -0.11 1.95 3.60
C VAL A 77 0.76 3.16 3.27
N PHE A 78 1.96 3.19 3.84
CA PHE A 78 3.00 4.16 3.56
C PHE A 78 4.15 3.47 2.84
N ILE A 79 4.60 4.09 1.75
CA ILE A 79 5.71 3.61 0.92
C ILE A 79 6.73 4.74 0.88
N ASP A 80 7.94 4.46 1.35
CA ASP A 80 8.98 5.51 1.52
C ASP A 80 9.60 5.92 0.18
N ASP A 81 10.11 4.94 -0.57
CA ASP A 81 10.70 5.16 -1.89
C ASP A 81 9.99 4.31 -2.94
N VAL A 82 9.03 4.91 -3.63
CA VAL A 82 8.21 4.22 -4.63
C VAL A 82 9.04 3.80 -5.85
N ASN A 83 10.13 4.52 -6.16
CA ASN A 83 10.92 4.32 -7.38
C ASN A 83 12.07 3.31 -7.23
N MET A 84 12.27 2.76 -6.03
CA MET A 84 13.35 1.80 -5.76
C MET A 84 13.22 0.42 -6.45
N PRO A 85 12.02 -0.12 -6.74
CA PRO A 85 11.89 -1.40 -7.45
C PRO A 85 12.62 -1.41 -8.80
N LYS A 86 13.34 -2.51 -9.08
CA LYS A 86 14.09 -2.63 -10.33
C LYS A 86 13.13 -2.84 -11.51
N LEU A 87 13.54 -2.31 -12.66
CA LEU A 87 12.87 -2.59 -13.93
C LEU A 87 12.97 -4.08 -14.28
N ASP A 88 11.92 -4.63 -14.86
CA ASP A 88 11.98 -5.94 -15.51
C ASP A 88 12.66 -5.85 -16.88
N THR A 89 12.75 -7.00 -17.57
CA THR A 89 13.38 -7.12 -18.89
C THR A 89 12.80 -6.17 -19.93
N TYR A 90 11.55 -5.71 -19.75
CA TYR A 90 10.83 -4.84 -20.69
C TYR A 90 10.74 -3.40 -20.20
N GLY A 91 11.46 -3.02 -19.14
CA GLY A 91 11.45 -1.66 -18.63
C GLY A 91 10.22 -1.30 -17.79
N SER A 92 9.45 -2.29 -17.33
CA SER A 92 8.30 -2.05 -16.45
C SER A 92 8.69 -2.17 -14.98
N GLN A 93 7.95 -1.52 -14.08
CA GLN A 93 8.08 -1.72 -12.63
C GLN A 93 6.80 -2.39 -12.08
N PRO A 94 6.73 -3.74 -12.05
CA PRO A 94 5.51 -4.45 -11.67
C PRO A 94 4.96 -4.06 -10.28
N ALA A 95 5.84 -3.71 -9.34
CA ALA A 95 5.43 -3.26 -8.01
C ALA A 95 4.65 -1.93 -8.07
N ILE A 96 5.07 -0.98 -8.90
CA ILE A 96 4.37 0.30 -9.09
C ILE A 96 3.07 0.10 -9.87
N GLU A 97 3.07 -0.74 -10.91
CA GLU A 97 1.85 -1.03 -11.68
C GLU A 97 0.76 -1.68 -10.80
N LEU A 98 1.15 -2.52 -9.84
CA LEU A 98 0.20 -3.06 -8.86
C LEU A 98 -0.40 -1.95 -7.98
N LEU A 99 0.39 -0.97 -7.54
CA LEU A 99 -0.13 0.16 -6.78
C LEU A 99 -1.11 0.98 -7.62
N ARG A 100 -0.80 1.23 -8.88
CA ARG A 100 -1.70 1.91 -9.82
C ARG A 100 -3.01 1.14 -9.97
N GLN A 101 -2.93 -0.18 -10.22
CA GLN A 101 -4.10 -1.06 -10.29
C GLN A 101 -4.95 -0.97 -9.01
N PHE A 102 -4.32 -1.00 -7.84
CA PHE A 102 -5.02 -0.89 -6.56
C PHE A 102 -5.73 0.47 -6.41
N LEU A 103 -5.07 1.56 -6.81
CA LEU A 103 -5.64 2.90 -6.76
C LEU A 103 -6.84 3.08 -7.70
N ASP A 104 -6.75 2.50 -8.91
CA ASP A 104 -7.78 2.61 -9.95
C ASP A 104 -8.99 1.72 -9.64
N PHE A 105 -8.76 0.46 -9.27
CA PHE A 105 -9.82 -0.56 -9.19
C PHE A 105 -10.24 -0.94 -7.77
N LYS A 106 -9.56 -0.45 -6.73
CA LYS A 106 -9.87 -0.73 -5.31
C LYS A 106 -9.91 -2.23 -4.98
N GLY A 107 -8.96 -2.98 -5.53
CA GLY A 107 -8.85 -4.41 -5.29
C GLY A 107 -7.58 -5.00 -5.89
N LEU A 108 -7.45 -6.32 -5.75
CA LEU A 108 -6.29 -7.10 -6.17
C LEU A 108 -6.75 -8.40 -6.82
N TYR A 109 -6.04 -8.88 -7.83
CA TYR A 109 -6.33 -10.16 -8.44
C TYR A 109 -5.68 -11.31 -7.67
N ASP A 110 -6.45 -12.35 -7.33
CA ASP A 110 -5.92 -13.57 -6.74
C ASP A 110 -5.19 -14.39 -7.81
N ARG A 111 -3.87 -14.47 -7.69
CA ARG A 111 -2.99 -15.08 -8.72
C ARG A 111 -3.04 -16.60 -8.74
N GLU A 112 -3.54 -17.23 -7.68
CA GLU A 112 -3.67 -18.69 -7.58
C GLU A 112 -5.06 -19.15 -7.99
N LYS A 113 -6.10 -18.50 -7.45
CA LYS A 113 -7.50 -18.89 -7.64
C LYS A 113 -8.21 -18.13 -8.75
N LEU A 114 -7.51 -17.19 -9.38
CA LEU A 114 -7.92 -16.51 -10.59
C LEU A 114 -9.26 -15.76 -10.46
N PHE A 115 -9.43 -15.01 -9.37
CA PHE A 115 -10.60 -14.15 -9.17
C PHE A 115 -10.23 -12.81 -8.56
N TRP A 116 -11.09 -11.81 -8.75
CA TRP A 116 -10.92 -10.47 -8.18
C TRP A 116 -11.26 -10.43 -6.68
N LYS A 117 -10.38 -9.81 -5.89
CA LYS A 117 -10.59 -9.48 -4.48
C LYS A 117 -10.84 -7.98 -4.34
N GLU A 118 -12.07 -7.61 -4.04
CA GLU A 118 -12.45 -6.25 -3.70
C GLU A 118 -11.89 -5.89 -2.31
N ILE A 119 -11.37 -4.67 -2.16
CA ILE A 119 -10.88 -4.14 -0.89
C ILE A 119 -11.84 -3.05 -0.42
N LEU A 120 -12.52 -3.32 0.71
CA LEU A 120 -13.55 -2.48 1.32
C LEU A 120 -13.00 -1.57 2.43
#